data_AF-A0A969S4T3-F1
#
_entry.id   AF-A0A969S4T3-F1
#
_cell.length_a   1.000
_cell.length_b   1.000
_cell.length_c   1.000
_cell.angle_alpha   90.00
_cell.angle_beta   90.00
_cell.angle_gamma   90.00
#
_symmetry.space_group_name_H-M   'P 1'
#
loop_
_entity.id
_entity.type
_entity.pdbx_description
1 polymer ?
#
loop_
_entity_poly.entity_id
_entity_poly.type
_entity_poly.pdbx_seq_one_letter_code
_entity_poly.pdbx_strand_id
1 'polypeptide(L)'
;MGTPPQNRWNLDSVIGLEHRIAPSYFHAAPAQVAENFERLLARDVFSEADAQFLYDWLLHRGISPGFRQMLDAWLEDELKHYQGLRRCYHALSGVAYAEMDREAAARAAQRNLEPIEDLLVDEFSILLLLAYDEIGSTYSYRRDLAEFYGHFGRRSPHRAPFGQR
;
A
#
# COMPACT_ATOMS: atom_id res chain seq x y z
N MET A 1 -7.30 16.38 -25.86
CA MET A 1 -7.68 15.36 -24.86
C MET A 1 -7.44 15.96 -23.49
N GLY A 2 -8.48 16.09 -22.66
CA GLY A 2 -8.29 16.56 -21.28
C GLY A 2 -7.64 15.45 -20.46
N THR A 3 -6.67 15.80 -19.62
CA THR A 3 -6.08 14.87 -18.66
C THR A 3 -7.20 14.30 -17.79
N PRO A 4 -7.36 12.97 -17.69
CA PRO A 4 -8.35 12.40 -16.78
C PRO A 4 -8.09 12.92 -15.36
N PRO A 5 -9.12 13.21 -14.56
CA PRO A 5 -8.94 13.70 -13.21
C PRO A 5 -8.20 12.64 -12.39
N GLN A 6 -6.97 12.95 -12.00
CA GLN A 6 -6.20 12.12 -11.07
C GLN A 6 -6.96 12.04 -9.74
N ASN A 7 -7.03 10.85 -9.15
CA ASN A 7 -7.75 10.63 -7.92
C ASN A 7 -7.03 11.35 -6.77
N ARG A 8 -7.41 12.60 -6.50
CA ARG A 8 -6.83 13.46 -5.46
C ARG A 8 -7.43 13.16 -4.09
N TRP A 9 -7.36 11.91 -3.66
CA TRP A 9 -7.74 11.59 -2.30
C TRP A 9 -6.64 12.04 -1.34
N ASN A 10 -7.05 12.54 -0.18
CA ASN A 10 -6.16 13.02 0.87
C ASN A 10 -6.14 11.98 1.98
N LEU A 11 -4.98 11.42 2.28
CA LEU A 11 -4.85 10.40 3.33
C LEU A 11 -5.34 10.91 4.69
N ASP A 12 -5.06 12.17 5.03
CA ASP A 12 -5.46 12.75 6.31
C ASP A 12 -6.99 12.89 6.45
N SER A 13 -7.73 12.96 5.33
CA SER A 13 -9.20 12.96 5.37
C SER A 13 -9.80 11.55 5.50
N VAL A 14 -9.00 10.49 5.29
CA VAL A 14 -9.40 9.09 5.43
C VAL A 14 -9.02 8.55 6.80
N ILE A 15 -7.73 8.64 7.16
CA ILE A 15 -7.17 8.18 8.43
C ILE A 15 -6.07 9.14 8.85
N GLY A 16 -6.35 10.10 9.73
CA GLY A 16 -5.34 11.07 10.19
C GLY A 16 -4.17 10.41 10.94
N LEU A 17 -3.02 11.08 11.00
CA LEU A 17 -1.81 10.56 11.66
C LEU A 17 -2.04 10.20 13.14
N GLU A 18 -2.83 11.03 13.83
CA GLU A 18 -3.19 10.87 15.24
C GLU A 18 -4.49 10.07 15.43
N HIS A 19 -4.97 9.39 14.38
CA HIS A 19 -6.21 8.62 14.46
C HIS A 19 -6.03 7.45 15.44
N ARG A 20 -6.85 7.43 16.50
CA ARG A 20 -6.85 6.37 17.50
C ARG A 20 -8.06 5.48 17.31
N ILE A 21 -7.80 4.20 17.02
CA ILE A 21 -8.84 3.18 17.01
C ILE A 21 -9.05 2.69 18.45
N ALA A 22 -10.30 2.60 18.88
CA ALA A 22 -10.61 2.12 20.23
C ALA A 22 -10.12 0.66 20.39
N PRO A 23 -9.39 0.31 21.48
CA PRO A 23 -8.86 -1.04 21.68
C PRO A 23 -9.91 -2.16 21.62
N SER A 24 -11.16 -1.84 21.97
CA SER A 24 -12.29 -2.76 21.90
C SER A 24 -12.52 -3.33 20.50
N TYR A 25 -12.17 -2.62 19.43
CA TYR A 25 -12.27 -3.15 18.07
C TYR A 25 -11.28 -4.28 17.78
N PHE A 26 -10.10 -4.24 18.40
CA PHE A 26 -9.08 -5.29 18.26
C PHE A 26 -9.37 -6.47 19.17
N HIS A 27 -9.84 -6.24 20.40
CA HIS A 27 -10.21 -7.31 21.33
C HIS A 27 -11.42 -8.13 20.88
N ALA A 28 -12.29 -7.57 20.03
CA ALA A 28 -13.46 -8.27 19.50
C ALA A 28 -13.10 -9.25 18.36
N ALA A 29 -11.94 -9.08 17.71
CA ALA A 29 -11.48 -9.97 16.67
C ALA A 29 -10.88 -11.26 17.28
N PRO A 30 -11.02 -12.43 16.63
CA PRO A 30 -10.31 -13.63 17.06
C PRO A 30 -8.79 -13.38 17.08
N ALA A 31 -8.09 -13.81 18.14
CA ALA A 31 -6.66 -13.52 18.32
C ALA A 31 -5.81 -13.92 17.10
N GLN A 32 -6.07 -15.09 16.53
CA GLN A 32 -5.37 -15.56 15.33
C GLN A 32 -5.61 -14.68 14.10
N VAL A 33 -6.79 -14.08 13.96
CA VAL A 33 -7.10 -13.14 12.87
C VAL A 33 -6.31 -11.85 13.07
N ALA A 34 -6.24 -11.32 14.30
CA ALA A 34 -5.46 -10.13 14.61
C ALA A 34 -3.95 -10.34 14.35
N GLU A 35 -3.37 -11.43 14.83
CA GLU A 35 -1.96 -11.76 14.60
C GLU A 35 -1.64 -11.99 13.11
N ASN A 36 -2.52 -12.68 12.37
CA ASN A 36 -2.34 -12.88 10.94
C ASN A 36 -2.43 -11.55 10.19
N PHE A 37 -3.37 -10.68 10.59
CA PHE A 37 -3.54 -9.39 9.95
C PHE A 37 -2.37 -8.46 10.23
N GLU A 38 -1.83 -8.48 11.44
CA GLU A 38 -0.62 -7.73 11.80
C GLU A 38 0.56 -8.13 10.92
N ARG A 39 0.80 -9.44 10.73
CA ARG A 39 1.85 -9.94 9.83
C ARG A 39 1.63 -9.53 8.38
N LEU A 40 0.38 -9.59 7.90
CA LEU A 40 0.02 -9.17 6.55
C LEU A 40 0.27 -7.67 6.35
N LEU A 41 -0.20 -6.83 7.27
CA LEU A 41 0.02 -5.39 7.23
C LEU A 41 1.51 -5.05 7.28
N ALA A 42 2.30 -5.71 8.12
CA ALA A 42 3.74 -5.49 8.16
C ALA A 42 4.38 -5.77 6.77
N ARG A 43 4.03 -6.90 6.14
CA ARG A 43 4.51 -7.23 4.79
C ARG A 43 4.11 -6.16 3.77
N ASP A 44 2.84 -5.76 3.75
CA ASP A 44 2.31 -4.84 2.75
C ASP A 44 2.90 -3.44 2.92
N VAL A 45 3.02 -2.94 4.16
CA VAL A 45 3.72 -1.68 4.49
C VAL A 45 5.12 -1.67 3.86
N PHE A 46 5.91 -2.71 4.04
CA PHE A 46 7.27 -2.71 3.51
C PHE A 46 7.35 -2.96 2.01
N SER A 47 6.36 -3.64 1.43
CA SER A 47 6.28 -3.83 -0.02
C SER A 47 5.99 -2.50 -0.73
N GLU A 48 5.03 -1.73 -0.22
CA GLU A 48 4.73 -0.38 -0.77
C GLU A 48 5.91 0.59 -0.60
N ALA A 49 6.69 0.46 0.47
CA ALA A 49 7.90 1.26 0.68
C ALA A 49 9.01 0.98 -0.37
N ASP A 50 8.98 -0.18 -1.05
CA ASP A 50 9.95 -0.56 -2.06
C ASP A 50 9.67 0.11 -3.43
N ALA A 51 8.48 0.69 -3.63
CA ALA A 51 8.12 1.43 -4.84
C ALA A 51 9.10 2.58 -5.16
N GLN A 52 9.54 3.32 -4.14
CA GLN A 52 10.55 4.39 -4.29
C GLN A 52 11.87 3.87 -4.85
N PHE A 53 12.29 2.67 -4.44
CA PHE A 53 13.54 2.09 -4.91
C PHE A 53 13.47 1.68 -6.38
N LEU A 54 12.36 1.06 -6.79
CA LEU A 54 12.14 0.73 -8.21
C LEU A 54 12.09 2.00 -9.06
N TYR A 55 11.36 3.02 -8.58
CA TYR A 55 11.29 4.32 -9.24
C TYR A 55 12.68 4.95 -9.42
N ASP A 56 13.45 5.07 -8.33
CA ASP A 56 14.79 5.65 -8.38
C ASP A 56 15.69 4.89 -9.35
N TRP A 57 15.63 3.55 -9.33
CA TRP A 57 16.40 2.72 -10.26
C TRP A 57 16.01 2.98 -11.73
N LEU A 58 14.71 3.08 -12.04
CA LEU A 58 14.21 3.35 -13.39
C LEU A 58 14.64 4.74 -13.90
N LEU A 59 14.70 5.74 -13.03
CA LEU A 59 15.11 7.11 -13.42
C LEU A 59 16.55 7.17 -13.95
N HIS A 60 17.42 6.27 -13.51
CA HIS A 60 18.81 6.23 -13.97
C HIS A 60 18.96 5.63 -15.38
N ARG A 61 17.91 5.06 -15.97
CA ARG A 61 17.98 4.30 -17.23
C ARG A 61 17.54 5.06 -18.49
N GLY A 62 17.28 6.36 -18.37
CA GLY A 62 16.94 7.20 -19.53
C GLY A 62 15.58 6.84 -20.13
N ILE A 63 14.53 7.04 -19.35
CA ILE A 63 13.13 6.83 -19.76
C ILE A 63 12.55 8.04 -20.49
N SER A 64 11.52 7.80 -21.29
CA SER A 64 10.77 8.80 -22.03
C SER A 64 10.01 9.75 -21.11
N PRO A 65 9.77 11.02 -21.52
CA PRO A 65 9.04 11.97 -20.70
C PRO A 65 7.60 11.52 -20.35
N GLY A 66 6.93 10.83 -21.28
CA GLY A 66 5.57 10.30 -21.05
C GLY A 66 5.56 9.19 -20.01
N PHE A 67 6.51 8.26 -20.11
CA PHE A 67 6.66 7.19 -19.12
C PHE A 67 7.04 7.73 -17.75
N ARG A 68 7.93 8.73 -17.70
CA ARG A 68 8.27 9.44 -16.46
C ARG A 68 7.05 10.06 -15.78
N GLN A 69 6.21 10.76 -16.54
CA GLN A 69 5.00 11.36 -15.98
C GLN A 69 4.05 10.30 -15.39
N MET A 70 3.94 9.14 -16.02
CA MET A 70 3.16 8.03 -15.49
C MET A 70 3.78 7.48 -14.19
N LEU A 71 5.10 7.25 -14.17
CA LEU A 71 5.81 6.78 -12.96
C LEU A 71 5.70 7.76 -11.80
N ASP A 72 5.73 9.07 -12.06
CA ASP A 72 5.55 10.10 -11.03
C ASP A 72 4.16 9.98 -10.37
N ALA A 73 3.11 9.76 -11.18
CA ALA A 73 1.76 9.58 -10.68
C ALA A 73 1.58 8.25 -9.95
N TRP A 74 2.17 7.16 -10.46
CA TRP A 74 2.19 5.85 -9.81
C TRP A 74 2.87 5.92 -8.43
N LEU A 75 4.07 6.49 -8.36
CA LEU A 75 4.79 6.62 -7.09
C LEU A 75 4.01 7.48 -6.08
N GLU A 76 3.35 8.54 -6.53
CA GLU A 76 2.50 9.36 -5.66
C GLU A 76 1.41 8.53 -4.98
N ASP A 77 0.81 7.58 -5.70
CA ASP A 77 -0.22 6.70 -5.15
C ASP A 77 0.37 5.62 -4.24
N GLU A 78 1.49 4.98 -4.60
CA GLU A 78 2.15 4.00 -3.72
C GLU A 78 2.65 4.60 -2.40
N LEU A 79 3.16 5.83 -2.43
CA LEU A 79 3.55 6.51 -1.20
C LEU A 79 2.34 6.82 -0.30
N LYS A 80 1.16 7.06 -0.87
CA LYS A 80 -0.08 7.20 -0.07
C LYS A 80 -0.54 5.85 0.47
N HIS A 81 -0.46 4.77 -0.31
CA HIS A 81 -0.76 3.42 0.15
C HIS A 81 0.15 3.02 1.32
N TYR A 82 1.46 3.20 1.17
CA TYR A 82 2.46 3.02 2.21
C TYR A 82 2.05 3.75 3.50
N GLN A 83 1.78 5.05 3.42
CA GLN A 83 1.43 5.85 4.60
C GLN A 83 0.10 5.43 5.23
N GLY A 84 -0.90 5.06 4.43
CA GLY A 84 -2.17 4.53 4.93
C GLY A 84 -2.01 3.21 5.67
N LEU A 85 -1.25 2.29 5.08
CA LEU A 85 -0.95 0.99 5.69
C LEU A 85 -0.11 1.14 6.96
N ARG A 86 0.85 2.07 7.01
CA ARG A 86 1.59 2.38 8.26
C ARG A 86 0.68 2.81 9.38
N ARG A 87 -0.29 3.68 9.09
CA ARG A 87 -1.26 4.17 10.10
C ARG A 87 -2.13 3.02 10.60
N CYS A 88 -2.59 2.13 9.70
CA CYS A 88 -3.32 0.92 10.07
C CYS A 88 -2.47 -0.04 10.92
N TYR A 89 -1.22 -0.28 10.51
CA TYR A 89 -0.29 -1.16 11.21
C TYR A 89 0.06 -0.61 12.59
N HIS A 90 0.33 0.69 12.71
CA HIS A 90 0.54 1.37 13.99
C HIS A 90 -0.67 1.22 14.91
N ALA A 91 -1.87 1.44 14.40
CA ALA A 91 -3.09 1.34 15.18
C ALA A 91 -3.35 -0.08 15.71
N LEU A 92 -3.01 -1.11 14.94
CA LEU A 92 -3.20 -2.51 15.31
C LEU A 92 -2.10 -3.04 16.26
N SER A 93 -0.83 -2.82 15.90
CA SER A 93 0.33 -3.41 16.58
C SER A 93 0.88 -2.54 17.72
N GLY A 94 0.63 -1.23 17.68
CA GLY A 94 1.27 -0.25 18.54
C GLY A 94 2.73 0.08 18.17
N VAL A 95 3.30 -0.54 17.12
CA VAL A 95 4.67 -0.27 16.65
C VAL A 95 4.81 1.20 16.27
N ALA A 96 5.85 1.87 16.74
CA ALA A 96 6.04 3.29 16.49
C ALA A 96 6.49 3.56 15.05
N TYR A 97 6.10 4.69 14.46
CA TYR A 97 6.52 5.06 13.10
C TYR A 97 8.05 5.06 12.93
N ALA A 98 8.79 5.56 13.93
CA ALA A 98 10.25 5.57 13.91
C ALA A 98 10.87 4.15 13.92
N GLU A 99 10.16 3.17 14.46
CA GLU A 99 10.59 1.77 14.39
C GLU A 99 10.39 1.21 12.98
N MET A 100 9.24 1.49 12.35
CA MET A 100 9.00 1.14 10.94
C MET A 100 10.05 1.79 10.01
N ASP A 101 10.44 3.05 10.27
CA ASP A 101 11.48 3.72 9.48
C ASP A 101 12.84 3.01 9.61
N ARG A 102 13.20 2.54 10.83
CA ARG A 102 14.41 1.73 11.05
C ARG A 102 14.34 0.39 10.32
N GLU A 103 13.20 -0.29 10.36
CA GLU A 103 13.01 -1.57 9.67
C GLU A 103 13.06 -1.41 8.14
N ALA A 104 12.41 -0.37 7.60
CA ALA A 104 12.48 -0.04 6.18
C ALA A 104 13.93 0.25 5.73
N ALA A 105 14.69 1.01 6.54
CA ALA A 105 16.10 1.27 6.26
C ALA A 105 16.97 0.00 6.34
N ALA A 106 16.71 -0.89 7.29
CA ALA A 106 17.42 -2.16 7.40
C ALA A 106 17.14 -3.08 6.19
N ARG A 107 15.90 -3.10 5.72
CA ARG A 107 15.50 -3.84 4.50
C ARG A 107 16.09 -3.24 3.23
N ALA A 108 16.31 -1.93 3.19
CA ALA A 108 16.88 -1.27 2.01
C ALA A 108 18.23 -1.88 1.59
N ALA A 109 19.02 -2.36 2.55
CA ALA A 109 20.29 -3.05 2.29
C ALA A 109 20.16 -4.44 1.64
N GLN A 110 18.95 -5.00 1.60
CA GLN A 110 18.63 -6.33 1.08
C GLN A 110 17.85 -6.28 -0.24
N ARG A 111 17.52 -5.07 -0.73
CA ARG A 111 16.76 -4.90 -1.97
C ARG A 111 17.53 -5.45 -3.16
N ASN A 112 16.88 -6.31 -3.92
CA ASN A 112 17.44 -6.94 -5.11
C ASN A 112 16.41 -6.96 -6.24
N LEU A 113 16.76 -6.40 -7.40
CA LEU A 113 15.93 -6.41 -8.60
C LEU A 113 16.27 -7.56 -9.55
N GLU A 114 17.34 -8.32 -9.29
CA GLU A 114 17.76 -9.48 -10.11
C GLU A 114 16.60 -10.44 -10.45
N PRO A 115 15.67 -10.78 -9.53
CA PRO A 115 14.57 -11.71 -9.86
C PRO A 115 13.61 -11.21 -10.94
N ILE A 116 13.59 -9.90 -11.21
CA ILE A 116 12.69 -9.26 -12.17
C ILE A 116 13.44 -8.49 -13.26
N GLU A 117 14.77 -8.57 -13.31
CA GLU A 117 15.60 -7.75 -14.19
C GLU A 117 15.22 -7.92 -15.67
N ASP A 118 14.87 -9.14 -16.08
CA ASP A 118 14.41 -9.47 -17.44
C ASP A 118 13.10 -8.76 -17.83
N LEU A 119 12.29 -8.34 -16.86
CA LEU A 119 11.06 -7.57 -17.08
C LEU A 119 11.31 -6.05 -17.07
N LEU A 120 12.50 -5.62 -16.68
CA LEU A 120 12.87 -4.22 -16.59
C LEU A 120 13.54 -3.70 -17.88
N VAL A 121 13.56 -4.45 -18.98
CA VAL A 121 14.38 -4.15 -20.17
C VAL A 121 13.97 -2.85 -20.87
N ASP A 122 12.67 -2.64 -21.07
CA ASP A 122 12.09 -1.53 -21.82
C ASP A 122 10.77 -1.06 -21.19
N GLU A 123 10.29 0.13 -21.58
CA GLU A 123 9.09 0.74 -20.99
C GLU A 123 7.84 -0.13 -21.12
N PHE A 124 7.69 -0.89 -22.21
CA PHE A 124 6.53 -1.76 -22.39
C PHE A 124 6.58 -2.95 -21.42
N SER A 125 7.74 -3.59 -21.30
CA SER A 125 7.94 -4.69 -20.34
C SER A 125 7.73 -4.23 -18.89
N ILE A 126 8.18 -3.01 -18.55
CA ILE A 126 7.95 -2.43 -17.22
C ILE A 126 6.46 -2.12 -17.00
N LEU A 127 5.75 -1.60 -18.00
CA LEU A 127 4.29 -1.40 -17.90
C LEU A 127 3.55 -2.70 -17.61
N LEU A 128 3.97 -3.81 -18.24
CA LEU A 128 3.36 -5.11 -17.98
C LEU A 128 3.65 -5.60 -16.56
N LEU A 129 4.88 -5.40 -16.07
CA LEU A 129 5.26 -5.71 -14.69
C LEU A 129 4.38 -4.95 -13.69
N LEU A 130 4.31 -3.62 -13.82
CA LEU A 130 3.50 -2.78 -12.93
C LEU A 130 2.01 -3.16 -13.00
N ALA A 131 1.47 -3.34 -14.21
CA ALA A 131 0.06 -3.72 -14.35
C ALA A 131 -0.26 -5.07 -13.70
N TYR A 132 0.64 -6.05 -13.79
CA TYR A 132 0.46 -7.35 -13.15
C TYR A 132 0.52 -7.24 -11.62
N ASP A 133 1.45 -6.45 -11.10
CA ASP A 133 1.59 -6.16 -9.67
C ASP A 133 0.31 -5.49 -9.11
N GLU A 134 -0.18 -4.44 -9.76
CA GLU A 134 -1.40 -3.73 -9.37
C GLU A 134 -2.65 -4.63 -9.36
N ILE A 135 -2.77 -5.52 -10.35
CA ILE A 135 -3.85 -6.51 -10.37
C ILE A 135 -3.71 -7.45 -9.17
N GLY A 136 -2.50 -7.93 -8.89
CA GLY A 136 -2.20 -8.79 -7.74
C GLY A 136 -2.59 -8.13 -6.41
N SER A 137 -2.13 -6.90 -6.19
CA SER A 137 -2.44 -6.10 -5.00
C SER A 137 -3.94 -5.86 -4.86
N THR A 138 -4.64 -5.51 -5.95
CA THR A 138 -6.10 -5.33 -5.95
C THR A 138 -6.85 -6.60 -5.54
N TYR A 139 -6.44 -7.77 -6.04
CA TYR A 139 -7.02 -9.05 -5.63
C TYR A 139 -6.73 -9.37 -4.16
N SER A 140 -5.51 -9.10 -3.68
CA SER A 140 -5.17 -9.29 -2.27
C SER A 140 -6.06 -8.42 -1.39
N TYR A 141 -6.12 -7.11 -1.65
CA TYR A 141 -6.92 -6.18 -0.85
C TYR A 141 -8.41 -6.55 -0.83
N ARG A 142 -8.96 -7.03 -1.96
CA ARG A 142 -10.34 -7.54 -2.00
C ARG A 142 -10.52 -8.76 -1.10
N ARG A 143 -9.59 -9.71 -1.09
CA ARG A 143 -9.63 -10.88 -0.22
C ARG A 143 -9.51 -10.46 1.25
N ASP A 144 -8.60 -9.56 1.54
CA ASP A 144 -8.30 -9.11 2.90
C ASP A 144 -9.51 -8.43 3.55
N LEU A 145 -10.36 -7.75 2.77
CA LEU A 145 -11.67 -7.22 3.23
C LEU A 145 -12.54 -8.30 3.88
N ALA A 146 -12.57 -9.50 3.30
CA ALA A 146 -13.38 -10.61 3.80
C ALA A 146 -12.68 -11.36 4.95
N GLU A 147 -11.37 -11.57 4.84
CA GLU A 147 -10.60 -12.40 5.79
C GLU A 147 -10.23 -11.66 7.08
N PHE A 148 -10.02 -10.34 7.02
CA PHE A 148 -9.52 -9.57 8.15
C PHE A 148 -10.45 -8.41 8.52
N TYR A 149 -10.69 -7.46 7.61
CA TYR A 149 -11.40 -6.23 7.94
C TYR A 149 -12.82 -6.47 8.46
N GLY A 150 -13.51 -7.51 7.99
CA GLY A 150 -14.84 -7.90 8.49
C GLY A 150 -14.91 -8.24 9.97
N HIS A 151 -13.76 -8.52 10.61
CA HIS A 151 -13.67 -8.82 12.04
C HIS A 151 -13.45 -7.57 12.91
N PHE A 152 -13.03 -6.45 12.33
CA PHE A 152 -12.73 -5.21 13.05
C PHE A 152 -13.88 -4.21 12.94
N GLY A 153 -14.77 -4.25 13.93
CA GLY A 153 -15.96 -3.41 14.01
C GLY A 153 -17.17 -3.94 13.24
N ARG A 154 -18.37 -3.62 13.72
CA ARG A 154 -19.61 -3.95 12.99
C ARG A 154 -19.88 -2.85 11.98
N ARG A 155 -20.43 -3.22 10.80
CA ARG A 155 -21.13 -2.26 9.93
C ARG A 155 -22.12 -1.49 10.80
N SER A 156 -21.94 -0.18 10.91
CA SER A 156 -22.96 0.68 11.51
C SER A 156 -24.24 0.49 10.69
N PRO A 157 -25.40 0.17 11.29
CA PRO A 157 -26.63 -0.16 10.57
C PRO A 157 -27.19 0.98 9.69
N HIS A 158 -26.55 2.16 9.71
CA HIS A 158 -26.94 3.35 8.97
C HIS A 158 -26.06 3.69 7.76
N ARG A 159 -25.09 2.85 7.37
CA ARG A 159 -24.33 3.07 6.12
C ARG A 159 -24.77 2.07 5.04
N ALA A 160 -25.41 2.60 3.99
CA ALA A 160 -25.68 1.86 2.77
C ALA A 160 -24.38 1.21 2.23
N PRO A 161 -24.47 0.01 1.62
CA PRO A 161 -23.30 -0.67 1.07
C PRO A 161 -22.58 0.22 0.04
N PHE A 162 -21.24 0.22 0.10
CA PHE A 162 -20.40 0.79 -0.95
C PHE A 162 -20.81 0.19 -2.30
N GLY A 163 -21.11 1.05 -3.29
CA GLY A 163 -21.50 0.65 -4.64
C GLY A 163 -22.95 0.93 -5.05
N GLN A 164 -23.74 1.62 -4.24
CA GLN A 164 -25.00 2.23 -4.69
C GLN A 164 -24.91 3.76 -4.58
N ARG A 165 -24.42 4.40 -5.64
CA ARG A 165 -24.65 5.81 -5.97
C ARG A 165 -24.84 5.93 -7.47
#